data_AF-A0A2P4NNM0-F1
#
_entry.id   AF-A0A2P4NNM0-F1
#
_cell.length_a   1.000
_cell.length_b   1.000
_cell.length_c   1.000
_cell.angle_alpha   90.00
_cell.angle_beta   90.00
_cell.angle_gamma   90.00
#
_symmetry.space_group_name_H-M   'P 1'
#
loop_
_entity.id
_entity.type
_entity.pdbx_description
1 polymer ?
#
loop_
_entity_poly.entity_id
_entity_poly.type
_entity_poly.pdbx_seq_one_letter_code
_entity_poly.pdbx_strand_id
1 'polypeptide(L)'
;MRVPRLTLVGVAILALSAVAGVAALPQLPSSVAIHFGVGGDPDSFVAAPLGVLLVPVIGLGALLVTRFAGVVGSGTSVPPVFDSILATFLAYVQALVLAYNLGARFDMFVAVVPAVVTFGVVAVVLDRAG
;
A
#
# COMPACT_ATOMS: atom_id res chain seq x y z
N MET A 1 -13.47 18.65 11.80
CA MET A 1 -12.08 18.23 12.10
C MET A 1 -11.17 18.70 10.98
N ARG A 2 -10.04 19.34 11.27
CA ARG A 2 -9.04 19.65 10.23
C ARG A 2 -8.31 18.36 9.84
N VAL A 3 -8.15 18.12 8.54
CA VAL A 3 -7.35 17.00 8.01
C VAL A 3 -5.88 17.42 8.03
N PRO A 4 -4.97 16.65 8.65
CA PRO A 4 -3.55 16.94 8.64
C PRO A 4 -2.98 16.96 7.22
N ARG A 5 -1.97 17.80 6.97
CA ARG A 5 -1.30 17.87 5.66
C ARG A 5 -0.72 16.51 5.23
N LEU A 6 -0.14 15.75 6.17
CA LEU A 6 0.44 14.44 5.88
C LEU A 6 -0.62 13.38 5.52
N THR A 7 -1.81 13.47 6.10
CA THR A 7 -2.96 12.65 5.66
C THR A 7 -3.37 12.99 4.23
N LEU A 8 -3.38 14.27 3.85
CA LEU A 8 -3.67 14.68 2.46
C LEU A 8 -2.61 14.17 1.47
N VAL A 9 -1.33 14.15 1.88
CA VAL A 9 -0.26 13.53 1.09
C VAL A 9 -0.55 12.04 0.89
N GLY A 10 -0.92 11.32 1.95
CA GLY A 10 -1.29 9.91 1.85
C GLY A 10 -2.47 9.66 0.90
N VAL A 11 -3.52 10.48 0.99
CA VAL A 11 -4.67 10.42 0.07
C VAL A 11 -4.24 10.68 -1.37
N ALA A 12 -3.39 11.68 -1.62
CA ALA A 12 -2.88 11.98 -2.95
C ALA A 12 -2.06 10.82 -3.53
N ILE A 13 -1.22 10.17 -2.72
CA ILE A 13 -0.44 8.98 -3.12
C ILE A 13 -1.38 7.84 -3.53
N LEU A 14 -2.40 7.54 -2.72
CA LEU A 14 -3.37 6.49 -3.04
C LEU A 14 -4.19 6.83 -4.30
N ALA A 15 -4.55 8.10 -4.49
CA ALA A 15 -5.24 8.56 -5.69
C ALA A 15 -4.36 8.37 -6.94
N LEU A 16 -3.09 8.76 -6.89
CA LEU A 16 -2.13 8.53 -7.97
C LEU A 16 -1.94 7.03 -8.25
N SER A 17 -1.88 6.21 -7.21
CA SER A 17 -1.81 4.76 -7.33
C SER A 17 -3.04 4.17 -8.03
N ALA A 18 -4.24 4.67 -7.72
CA ALA A 18 -5.47 4.27 -8.40
C ALA A 18 -5.47 4.71 -9.87
N VAL A 19 -5.06 5.95 -10.16
CA VAL A 19 -4.92 6.47 -11.52
C VAL A 19 -3.94 5.63 -12.33
N ALA A 20 -2.79 5.27 -11.77
CA ALA A 20 -1.79 4.43 -12.43
C ALA A 20 -2.37 3.05 -12.78
N GLY A 21 -3.07 2.42 -11.83
CA GLY A 21 -3.71 1.13 -12.10
C GLY A 21 -4.82 1.21 -13.15
N VAL A 22 -5.68 2.23 -13.10
CA VAL A 22 -6.74 2.43 -14.10
C VAL A 22 -6.15 2.68 -15.49
N ALA A 23 -5.08 3.48 -15.57
CA ALA A 23 -4.37 3.73 -16.83
C ALA A 23 -3.72 2.46 -17.41
N ALA A 24 -3.30 1.52 -16.56
CA ALA A 24 -2.72 0.24 -16.97
C ALA A 24 -3.77 -0.81 -17.40
N LEU A 25 -5.05 -0.64 -17.06
CA LEU A 25 -6.11 -1.63 -17.34
C LEU A 25 -6.12 -2.20 -18.77
N PRO A 26 -5.96 -1.40 -19.85
CA PRO A 26 -5.99 -1.92 -21.22
C PRO A 26 -4.87 -2.90 -21.56
N GLN A 27 -3.78 -2.88 -20.77
CA GLN A 27 -2.59 -3.70 -20.99
C GLN A 27 -2.55 -4.94 -20.07
N LEU A 28 -3.43 -4.98 -19.06
CA LEU A 28 -3.48 -6.06 -18.10
C LEU A 28 -4.20 -7.28 -18.68
N PRO A 29 -3.79 -8.50 -18.29
CA PRO A 29 -4.55 -9.71 -18.58
C PRO A 29 -5.93 -9.67 -17.90
N SER A 30 -6.87 -10.46 -18.40
CA SER A 30 -8.23 -10.53 -17.82
C SER A 30 -8.24 -11.02 -16.36
N SER A 31 -7.26 -11.84 -15.99
CA SER A 31 -7.02 -12.35 -14.64
C SER A 31 -5.64 -11.90 -14.16
N VAL A 32 -5.60 -11.18 -13.04
CA VAL A 32 -4.38 -10.59 -12.47
C VAL A 32 -4.07 -11.21 -11.11
N ALA A 33 -2.79 -11.49 -10.87
CA ALA A 33 -2.30 -11.92 -9.58
C ALA A 33 -2.43 -10.80 -8.55
N ILE A 34 -2.90 -11.11 -7.34
CA ILE A 34 -3.04 -10.16 -6.23
C ILE A 34 -2.44 -10.64 -4.91
N HIS A 35 -2.12 -11.93 -4.81
CA HIS A 35 -1.46 -12.52 -3.65
C HIS A 35 -0.33 -13.44 -4.14
N PHE A 36 0.74 -13.49 -3.34
CA PHE A 36 1.96 -14.19 -3.65
C PHE A 36 2.36 -15.00 -2.42
N GLY A 37 2.62 -16.29 -2.61
CA GLY A 37 2.99 -17.20 -1.53
C GLY A 37 4.42 -16.99 -1.03
N VAL A 38 4.84 -17.83 -0.09
CA VAL A 38 6.18 -17.77 0.53
C VAL A 38 7.32 -17.95 -0.49
N GLY A 39 7.06 -18.65 -1.60
CA GLY A 39 8.01 -18.80 -2.70
C GLY A 39 8.06 -17.63 -3.69
N GLY A 40 7.29 -16.56 -3.46
CA GLY A 40 7.21 -15.43 -4.39
C GLY A 40 6.31 -15.66 -5.61
N ASP A 41 5.75 -16.87 -5.76
CA ASP A 41 4.82 -17.23 -6.83
C ASP A 41 3.39 -16.75 -6.53
N PRO A 42 2.62 -16.34 -7.56
CA PRO A 42 1.24 -15.94 -7.39
C PRO A 42 0.34 -17.14 -7.09
N ASP A 43 -0.49 -17.03 -6.06
CA ASP A 43 -1.40 -18.11 -5.61
C ASP A 43 -2.89 -17.67 -5.56
N SER A 44 -3.18 -16.39 -5.79
CA SER A 44 -4.54 -15.85 -5.87
C SER A 44 -4.67 -14.80 -6.98
N PHE A 45 -5.82 -14.84 -7.66
CA PHE A 45 -6.10 -14.04 -8.85
C PHE A 45 -7.52 -13.48 -8.83
N VAL A 46 -7.71 -12.32 -9.46
CA VAL A 46 -9.01 -11.67 -9.63
C VAL A 46 -9.10 -11.02 -11.01
N ALA A 47 -10.30 -10.55 -11.38
CA ALA A 47 -10.46 -9.75 -12.59
C ALA A 47 -9.63 -8.45 -12.52
N ALA A 48 -9.02 -8.05 -13.65
CA ALA A 48 -8.17 -6.85 -13.73
C ALA A 48 -8.75 -5.58 -13.06
N PRO A 49 -10.03 -5.20 -13.28
CA PRO A 49 -10.61 -4.04 -12.61
C PRO A 49 -10.59 -4.13 -11.08
N LEU A 50 -10.82 -5.33 -10.54
CA LEU A 50 -10.77 -5.57 -9.09
C LEU A 50 -9.33 -5.48 -8.58
N GLY A 51 -8.37 -6.10 -9.27
CA GLY A 51 -6.97 -6.08 -8.85
C GLY A 51 -6.37 -4.68 -8.84
N VAL A 52 -6.75 -3.84 -9.81
CA VAL A 52 -6.31 -2.44 -9.90
C VAL A 52 -6.84 -1.56 -8.75
N LEU A 53 -8.06 -1.83 -8.28
CA LEU A 53 -8.71 -1.00 -7.26
C LEU A 53 -8.51 -1.51 -5.83
N LEU A 54 -8.07 -2.76 -5.67
CA LEU A 54 -7.98 -3.42 -4.36
C LEU A 54 -7.08 -2.65 -3.38
N VAL A 55 -5.84 -2.37 -3.75
CA VAL A 55 -4.87 -1.70 -2.86
C VAL A 55 -5.26 -0.25 -2.54
N PRO A 56 -5.68 0.60 -3.51
CA PRO A 56 -6.17 1.94 -3.20
C PRO A 56 -7.37 1.92 -2.24
N VAL A 57 -8.33 1.00 -2.42
CA VAL A 57 -9.51 0.89 -1.55
C VAL A 57 -9.12 0.45 -0.14
N ILE A 58 -8.26 -0.57 -0.01
CA ILE A 58 -7.71 -1.00 1.28
C ILE A 58 -6.98 0.16 1.96
N GLY A 59 -6.18 0.92 1.21
CA GLY A 59 -5.46 2.07 1.73
C GLY A 59 -6.37 3.16 2.26
N LEU A 60 -7.42 3.52 1.52
CA LEU A 60 -8.41 4.49 2.00
C LEU A 60 -9.12 4.00 3.26
N GLY A 61 -9.51 2.73 3.30
CA GLY A 61 -10.08 2.10 4.50
C GLY A 61 -9.13 2.19 5.70
N ALA A 62 -7.85 1.91 5.50
CA ALA A 62 -6.85 2.00 6.56
C ALA A 62 -6.65 3.43 7.07
N LEU A 63 -6.62 4.44 6.17
CA LEU A 63 -6.56 5.85 6.57
C LEU A 63 -7.81 6.28 7.34
N LEU A 64 -8.98 5.74 7.03
CA LEU A 64 -10.17 5.99 7.84
C LEU A 64 -10.02 5.40 9.25
N VAL A 65 -9.51 4.18 9.36
CA VAL A 65 -9.27 3.53 10.66
C VAL A 65 -8.30 4.34 11.52
N THR A 66 -7.17 4.82 10.98
CA THR A 66 -6.20 5.63 11.75
C THR A 66 -6.83 6.92 12.26
N ARG A 67 -7.71 7.52 11.46
CA ARG A 67 -8.44 8.75 11.82
C ARG A 67 -9.51 8.51 12.88
N PHE A 68 -10.26 7.42 12.79
CA PHE A 68 -11.30 7.09 13.78
C PHE A 68 -10.72 6.56 15.09
N ALA A 69 -9.60 5.85 15.08
CA ALA A 69 -8.92 5.39 16.30
C ALA A 69 -8.63 6.57 17.26
N GLY A 70 -8.17 7.71 16.73
CA GLY A 70 -7.96 8.92 17.53
C GLY A 70 -9.24 9.56 18.09
N VAL A 71 -10.42 9.25 17.53
CA VAL A 71 -11.72 9.81 17.93
C VAL A 71 -12.39 8.95 19.00
N VAL A 72 -12.21 7.63 18.98
CA VAL A 72 -12.87 6.67 19.88
C VAL A 72 -12.21 6.60 21.27
N GLY A 73 -11.16 7.40 21.52
CA GLY A 73 -10.57 7.53 22.85
C GLY A 73 -9.73 6.32 23.28
N SER A 74 -9.24 5.51 22.33
CA SER A 74 -8.39 4.33 22.58
C SER A 74 -6.98 4.64 23.15
N GLY A 75 -6.77 5.85 23.69
CA GLY A 75 -5.56 6.29 24.39
C GLY A 75 -4.30 6.43 23.51
N THR A 76 -4.32 5.92 22.28
CA THR A 76 -3.18 5.89 21.36
C THR A 76 -3.53 6.63 20.08
N SER A 77 -3.21 7.93 20.04
CA SER A 77 -3.37 8.71 18.82
C SER A 77 -2.34 8.27 17.78
N VAL A 78 -2.78 7.84 16.60
CA VAL A 78 -1.87 7.54 15.48
C VAL A 78 -1.30 8.86 14.94
N PRO A 79 0.03 9.03 14.88
CA PRO A 79 0.64 10.24 14.34
C PRO A 79 0.26 10.46 12.87
N PRO A 80 -0.06 11.69 12.42
CA PRO A 80 -0.45 11.94 11.03
C PRO A 80 0.59 11.54 9.96
N VAL A 81 1.87 11.43 10.33
CA VAL A 81 2.93 10.96 9.43
C VAL A 81 2.76 9.48 9.04
N PHE A 82 2.14 8.69 9.91
CA PHE A 82 1.85 7.29 9.66
C PHE A 82 0.97 7.10 8.42
N ASP A 83 -0.02 7.98 8.21
CA ASP A 83 -0.91 7.94 7.04
C ASP A 83 -0.11 8.03 5.73
N SER A 84 0.84 8.96 5.64
CA SER A 84 1.69 9.12 4.45
C SER A 84 2.65 7.95 4.24
N ILE A 85 3.20 7.39 5.33
CA ILE A 85 4.10 6.23 5.28
C ILE A 85 3.33 4.98 4.81
N LEU A 86 2.17 4.72 5.40
CA LEU A 86 1.30 3.62 5.03
C LEU A 86 0.86 3.72 3.57
N ALA A 87 0.40 4.91 3.14
CA ALA A 87 0.03 5.15 1.75
C ALA A 87 1.18 4.90 0.78
N THR A 88 2.41 5.31 1.14
CA THR A 88 3.62 5.06 0.34
C THR A 88 3.90 3.57 0.20
N PHE A 89 3.82 2.82 1.30
CA PHE A 89 4.00 1.37 1.29
C PHE A 89 2.96 0.67 0.41
N LEU A 90 1.69 1.03 0.53
CA LEU A 90 0.63 0.45 -0.28
C LEU A 90 0.78 0.81 -1.76
N ALA A 91 1.13 2.06 -2.09
CA ALA A 91 1.42 2.45 -3.47
C ALA A 91 2.62 1.69 -4.05
N TYR A 92 3.65 1.44 -3.25
CA TYR A 92 4.78 0.60 -3.63
C TYR A 92 4.35 -0.83 -3.95
N VAL A 93 3.55 -1.46 -3.08
CA VAL A 93 3.00 -2.80 -3.32
C VAL A 93 2.14 -2.83 -4.59
N GLN A 94 1.26 -1.83 -4.79
CA GLN A 94 0.48 -1.71 -6.02
C GLN A 94 1.37 -1.63 -7.26
N ALA A 95 2.45 -0.85 -7.22
CA ALA A 95 3.38 -0.74 -8.33
C ALA A 95 4.04 -2.09 -8.65
N LEU A 96 4.45 -2.86 -7.64
CA LEU A 96 4.99 -4.21 -7.84
C LEU A 96 3.94 -5.16 -8.45
N VAL A 97 2.72 -5.15 -7.94
CA VAL A 97 1.61 -5.97 -8.46
C VAL A 97 1.33 -5.62 -9.93
N LEU A 98 1.28 -4.34 -10.28
CA LEU A 98 1.09 -3.90 -11.66
C LEU A 98 2.26 -4.34 -12.55
N ALA A 99 3.50 -4.10 -12.13
CA ALA A 99 4.69 -4.49 -12.89
C ALA A 99 4.74 -6.00 -13.14
N TYR A 100 4.43 -6.81 -12.13
CA TYR A 100 4.37 -8.26 -12.26
C TYR A 100 3.31 -8.70 -13.28
N ASN A 101 2.10 -8.14 -13.20
CA ASN A 101 0.99 -8.47 -14.11
C ASN A 101 1.18 -7.94 -15.54
N LEU A 102 1.98 -6.88 -15.71
CA LEU A 102 2.41 -6.37 -17.01
C LEU A 102 3.55 -7.20 -17.65
N GLY A 103 4.06 -8.21 -16.94
CA GLY A 103 5.00 -9.19 -17.49
C GLY A 103 6.45 -9.02 -17.05
N ALA A 104 6.77 -8.17 -16.07
CA ALA A 104 8.14 -8.03 -15.56
C ALA A 104 8.68 -9.29 -14.85
N ARG A 105 7.81 -10.19 -14.39
CA ARG A 105 8.09 -11.52 -13.79
C ARG A 105 9.35 -11.54 -12.92
N PHE A 106 9.20 -11.11 -11.67
CA PHE A 106 10.24 -11.13 -10.65
C PHE A 106 9.72 -11.84 -9.39
N ASP A 107 10.64 -12.20 -8.50
CA ASP A 107 10.31 -12.74 -7.19
C ASP A 107 9.69 -11.65 -6.30
N MET A 108 8.39 -11.79 -6.01
CA MET A 108 7.65 -10.81 -5.20
C MET A 108 8.14 -10.76 -3.76
N PHE A 109 8.58 -11.89 -3.20
CA PHE A 109 9.10 -11.95 -1.84
C PHE A 109 10.35 -11.09 -1.71
N VAL A 110 11.30 -11.26 -2.63
CA VAL A 110 12.53 -10.44 -2.69
C VAL A 110 12.20 -8.97 -2.96
N ALA A 111 11.25 -8.68 -3.85
CA ALA A 111 10.87 -7.31 -4.17
C ALA A 111 10.26 -6.55 -2.98
N VAL A 112 9.63 -7.22 -2.02
CA VAL A 112 9.06 -6.57 -0.82
C VAL A 112 10.10 -6.32 0.28
N VAL A 113 11.23 -7.04 0.28
CA VAL A 113 12.30 -6.93 1.30
C VAL A 113 12.75 -5.48 1.56
N PRO A 114 13.02 -4.62 0.55
CA PRO A 114 13.46 -3.24 0.80
C PRO A 114 12.48 -2.44 1.65
N ALA A 115 11.16 -2.64 1.46
CA ALA A 115 10.15 -1.99 2.26
C ALA A 115 10.21 -2.47 3.72
N VAL A 116 10.25 -3.79 3.93
CA VAL A 116 10.34 -4.40 5.27
C VAL A 116 11.59 -3.95 6.02
N VAL A 117 12.74 -3.95 5.36
CA VAL A 117 14.01 -3.49 5.93
C VAL A 117 13.91 -2.01 6.32
N THR A 118 13.36 -1.17 5.45
CA THR A 118 13.18 0.26 5.74
C THR A 118 12.32 0.47 6.99
N PHE A 119 11.20 -0.24 7.11
CA PHE A 119 10.35 -0.18 8.30
C PHE A 119 11.07 -0.66 9.56
N GLY A 120 11.79 -1.78 9.48
CA GLY A 120 12.56 -2.32 10.59
C GLY A 120 13.66 -1.36 11.06
N VAL A 121 14.40 -0.77 10.14
CA VAL A 121 15.44 0.24 10.44
C VAL A 121 14.83 1.46 11.10
N VAL A 122 13.73 2.01 10.57
CA VAL A 122 13.04 3.16 11.15
C VAL A 122 12.57 2.84 12.57
N ALA A 123 11.94 1.67 12.79
CA ALA A 123 11.50 1.25 14.11
C ALA A 123 12.67 1.16 15.11
N VAL A 124 13.78 0.55 14.72
CA VAL A 124 14.98 0.41 15.55
C VAL A 124 15.62 1.77 15.87
N VAL A 125 15.65 2.70 14.91
CA VAL A 125 16.18 4.05 15.14
C VAL A 125 15.31 4.83 16.11
N LEU A 126 13.99 4.73 15.99
CA LEU A 126 13.05 5.39 16.90
C LEU A 126 13.14 4.85 18.32
N ASP A 127 13.26 3.52 18.47
CA ASP A 127 13.45 2.85 19.76
C ASP A 127 14.72 3.35 20.49
N ARG A 128 15.81 3.60 19.74
CA ARG A 128 17.08 4.09 20.31
C ARG A 128 17.13 5.60 20.55
N ALA A 129 16.18 6.36 20.02
CA ALA A 129 16.14 7.81 20.13
C ALA A 129 15.25 8.32 21.28
N GLY A 130 14.44 7.43 21.88
CA GLY A 130 13.66 7.69 23.10
C GLY A 130 14.43 7.33 24.37
#